data_AF-A0A017HMQ7-F1
#
_entry.id   AF-A0A017HMQ7-F1
#
_cell.length_a   1.000
_cell.length_b   1.000
_cell.length_c   1.000
_cell.angle_alpha   90.00
_cell.angle_beta   90.00
_cell.angle_gamma   90.00
#
_symmetry.space_group_name_H-M   'P 1'
#
loop_
_entity.id
_entity.type
_entity.pdbx_description
1 polymer ?
#
loop_
_entity_poly.entity_id
_entity_poly.type
_entity_poly.pdbx_seq_one_letter_code
_entity_poly.pdbx_strand_id
1 'polypeptide(L)'
;MMNRSPALMGLMALALSIYGLALGGPAAPTQAQEAPGTASPAPSLAPSAPFACSLVARPEGGGTGLEALLQAREAISATYALKVRGPGVSIDQGGDLSLAAGETTTLGQASISGTADSLDASLTVTVGGRTYGCPLQEM
;
A
#
# COMPACT_ATOMS: atom_id res chain seq x y z
N MET A 1 20.57 11.17 19.83
CA MET A 1 21.42 9.97 19.98
C MET A 1 20.47 8.78 20.04
N MET A 2 20.43 7.77 19.18
CA MET A 2 21.43 7.25 18.27
C MET A 2 20.72 6.50 17.14
N ASN A 3 21.12 6.76 15.89
CA ASN A 3 21.03 5.82 14.77
C ASN A 3 21.50 4.42 15.19
N ARG A 4 20.81 3.36 14.77
CA ARG A 4 21.43 2.05 14.52
C ARG A 4 20.75 1.32 13.36
N SER A 5 21.37 1.40 12.20
CA SER A 5 21.25 0.42 11.12
C SER A 5 21.81 -0.93 11.58
N PRO A 6 21.26 -2.05 11.09
CA PRO A 6 22.05 -3.26 10.87
C PRO A 6 21.94 -3.72 9.41
N ALA A 7 22.87 -3.25 8.58
CA ALA A 7 23.34 -4.01 7.44
C ALA A 7 24.54 -4.82 7.93
N LEU A 8 24.43 -6.16 7.97
CA LEU A 8 25.51 -7.17 7.87
C LEU A 8 24.98 -8.50 8.41
N MET A 9 24.70 -9.46 7.52
CA MET A 9 24.77 -10.92 7.71
C MET A 9 23.99 -11.56 6.55
N GLY A 10 24.53 -12.42 5.69
CA GLY A 10 25.87 -12.97 5.55
C GLY A 10 25.95 -13.66 4.18
N LEU A 11 27.10 -13.50 3.52
CA LEU A 11 27.52 -14.37 2.43
C LEU A 11 27.74 -15.79 2.97
N MET A 12 27.23 -16.80 2.27
CA MET A 12 27.91 -18.04 1.89
C MET A 12 26.94 -19.23 1.79
N ALA A 13 26.78 -19.76 0.58
CA ALA A 13 26.78 -21.20 0.33
C ALA A 13 26.91 -21.45 -1.18
N LEU A 14 28.14 -21.40 -1.68
CA LEU A 14 28.51 -22.06 -2.92
C LEU A 14 28.67 -23.55 -2.57
N ALA A 15 27.73 -24.39 -2.97
CA ALA A 15 27.87 -25.84 -2.92
C ALA A 15 27.79 -26.40 -4.34
N LEU A 16 28.90 -27.01 -4.72
CA LEU A 16 29.22 -27.60 -6.00
C LEU A 16 28.28 -28.75 -6.41
N SER A 17 27.96 -28.74 -7.71
CA SER A 17 28.17 -29.82 -8.69
C SER A 17 27.77 -31.25 -8.34
N ILE A 18 26.81 -31.80 -9.10
CA ILE A 18 26.92 -33.20 -9.56
C ILE A 18 26.39 -33.37 -10.98
N TYR A 19 27.24 -34.02 -11.76
CA TYR A 19 27.13 -34.42 -13.15
C TYR A 19 26.05 -35.50 -13.33
N GLY A 20 25.27 -35.42 -14.40
CA GLY A 20 24.30 -36.46 -14.75
C GLY A 20 23.94 -36.40 -16.23
N LEU A 21 24.84 -36.85 -17.11
CA LEU A 21 24.49 -37.23 -18.49
C LEU A 21 23.77 -38.58 -18.45
N ALA A 22 22.53 -38.63 -18.93
CA ALA A 22 21.91 -39.85 -19.42
C ALA A 22 21.12 -39.55 -20.70
N LEU A 23 21.56 -40.17 -21.79
CA LEU A 23 20.90 -40.20 -23.10
C LEU A 23 19.89 -41.36 -23.12
N GLY A 24 18.65 -41.09 -23.56
CA GLY A 24 17.83 -42.09 -24.29
C GLY A 24 16.42 -42.39 -23.75
N GLY A 25 15.39 -42.08 -24.56
CA GLY A 25 14.16 -42.90 -24.68
C GLY A 25 12.81 -42.19 -24.47
N PRO A 26 11.79 -42.35 -25.36
CA PRO A 26 10.62 -41.46 -25.46
C PRO A 26 9.31 -42.01 -24.86
N ALA A 27 8.45 -41.12 -24.33
CA ALA A 27 6.98 -41.08 -24.51
C ALA A 27 6.34 -40.15 -23.45
N ALA A 28 5.53 -39.20 -23.90
CA ALA A 28 4.81 -38.21 -23.09
C ALA A 28 3.78 -38.85 -22.13
N PRO A 29 3.43 -38.16 -21.03
CA PRO A 29 2.30 -37.24 -21.15
C PRO A 29 2.61 -35.81 -20.70
N THR A 30 1.89 -34.92 -21.37
CA THR A 30 1.70 -33.50 -21.10
C THR A 30 1.58 -33.18 -19.61
N GLN A 31 2.43 -32.29 -19.10
CA GLN A 31 2.10 -31.48 -17.93
C GLN A 31 1.89 -30.05 -18.41
N ALA A 32 0.64 -29.77 -18.75
CA ALA A 32 0.12 -28.43 -18.76
C ALA A 32 0.11 -27.94 -17.30
N GLN A 33 0.91 -26.92 -16.99
CA GLN A 33 0.52 -25.97 -15.96
C GLN A 33 0.99 -24.58 -16.34
N GLU A 34 0.06 -23.89 -16.99
CA GLU A 34 0.06 -22.44 -17.19
C GLU A 34 0.04 -21.71 -15.84
N ALA A 35 0.98 -20.76 -15.68
CA ALA A 35 0.91 -19.40 -15.10
C ALA A 35 -0.08 -19.10 -13.94
N PRO A 36 0.29 -18.27 -12.94
CA PRO A 36 0.84 -16.94 -13.21
C PRO A 36 1.99 -16.48 -12.30
N GLY A 37 2.76 -15.53 -12.83
CA GLY A 37 3.78 -14.82 -12.08
C GLY A 37 3.18 -14.13 -10.86
N THR A 38 3.69 -14.46 -9.69
CA THR A 38 3.66 -13.53 -8.55
C THR A 38 4.73 -12.48 -8.85
N ALA A 39 4.38 -11.54 -9.72
CA ALA A 39 5.03 -10.24 -9.70
C ALA A 39 4.71 -9.65 -8.33
N SER A 40 5.60 -9.88 -7.36
CA SER A 40 5.68 -9.03 -6.19
C SER A 40 5.72 -7.61 -6.73
N PRO A 41 4.78 -6.70 -6.38
CA PRO A 41 4.97 -5.31 -6.71
C PRO A 41 6.30 -4.92 -6.06
N ALA A 42 7.33 -4.74 -6.87
CA ALA A 42 8.49 -4.00 -6.44
C ALA A 42 7.95 -2.70 -5.85
N PRO A 43 8.47 -2.21 -4.71
CA PRO A 43 8.08 -0.91 -4.21
C PRO A 43 8.43 0.07 -5.33
N SER A 44 7.42 0.46 -6.10
CA SER A 44 7.54 1.55 -7.04
C SER A 44 7.96 2.71 -6.16
N LEU A 45 9.22 3.14 -6.31
CA LEU A 45 9.68 4.43 -5.81
C LEU A 45 8.77 5.44 -6.49
N ALA A 46 7.61 5.68 -5.87
CA ALA A 46 6.68 6.68 -6.30
C ALA A 46 7.50 7.97 -6.31
N PRO A 47 7.56 8.68 -7.45
CA PRO A 47 8.26 9.96 -7.47
C PRO A 47 7.69 10.80 -6.34
N SER A 48 8.58 11.36 -5.54
CA SER A 48 8.28 12.10 -4.32
C SER A 48 7.10 13.03 -4.58
N ALA A 49 5.91 12.66 -4.11
CA ALA A 49 4.72 13.46 -4.34
C ALA A 49 4.91 14.84 -3.68
N PRO A 50 4.33 15.91 -4.23
CA PRO A 50 4.36 17.26 -3.63
C PRO A 50 3.52 17.34 -2.33
N PHE A 51 3.10 16.20 -1.81
CA PHE A 51 2.35 16.02 -0.57
C PHE A 51 2.76 14.72 0.11
N ALA A 52 2.48 14.62 1.40
CA ALA A 52 2.45 13.39 2.15
C ALA A 52 0.98 13.07 2.50
N CYS A 53 0.61 11.79 2.47
CA CYS A 53 -0.72 11.38 2.88
C CYS A 53 -0.67 10.10 3.70
N SER A 54 -1.68 9.93 4.56
CA SER A 54 -1.81 8.76 5.42
C SER A 54 -3.28 8.55 5.77
N LEU A 55 -3.71 7.29 5.79
CA LEU A 55 -5.00 6.90 6.32
C LEU A 55 -4.76 6.24 7.68
N VAL A 56 -5.19 6.87 8.77
CA VAL A 56 -4.98 6.38 10.13
C VAL A 56 -6.22 5.63 10.59
N ALA A 57 -6.05 4.37 10.99
CA ALA A 57 -7.09 3.58 11.64
C ALA A 57 -6.74 3.40 13.11
N ARG A 58 -7.64 3.82 14.00
CA ARG A 58 -7.45 3.72 15.45
C ARG A 58 -8.70 3.18 16.12
N PRO A 59 -8.59 2.31 17.13
CA PRO A 59 -9.75 1.84 17.90
C PRO A 59 -10.36 2.99 18.72
N GLU A 60 -11.67 3.22 18.58
CA GLU A 60 -12.40 4.25 19.33
C GLU A 60 -13.74 3.72 19.86
N GLY A 61 -13.95 3.77 21.18
CA GLY A 61 -15.28 3.67 21.80
C GLY A 61 -16.14 2.46 21.42
N GLY A 62 -15.53 1.31 21.08
CA GLY A 62 -16.24 0.10 20.62
C GLY A 62 -16.30 -0.08 19.09
N GLY A 63 -15.59 0.76 18.35
CA GLY A 63 -15.39 0.63 16.90
C GLY A 63 -13.99 1.08 16.48
N THR A 64 -13.85 1.46 15.22
CA THR A 64 -12.63 1.98 14.60
C THR A 64 -12.90 3.38 14.04
N GLY A 65 -12.12 4.36 14.49
CA GLY A 65 -12.01 5.68 13.89
C GLY A 65 -11.03 5.65 12.71
N LEU A 66 -11.48 6.13 11.56
CA LEU A 66 -10.66 6.34 10.38
C LEU A 66 -10.44 7.83 10.15
N GLU A 67 -9.19 8.20 9.91
CA GLU A 67 -8.78 9.58 9.66
C GLU A 67 -7.90 9.66 8.42
N ALA A 68 -8.38 10.35 7.38
CA ALA A 68 -7.63 10.59 6.16
C ALA A 68 -6.87 11.92 6.27
N LEU A 69 -5.54 11.85 6.42
CA LEU A 69 -4.68 13.01 6.57
C LEU A 69 -3.92 13.28 5.27
N LEU A 70 -3.87 14.56 4.90
CA LEU A 70 -3.11 15.05 3.75
C LEU A 70 -2.31 16.28 4.15
N GLN A 71 -1.00 16.22 3.92
CA GLN A 71 -0.08 17.31 4.16
C GLN A 71 0.56 17.75 2.85
N ALA A 72 0.26 18.96 2.43
CA ALA A 72 0.83 19.55 1.24
C ALA A 72 2.22 20.12 1.55
N ARG A 73 3.24 19.72 0.78
CA ARG A 73 4.58 20.32 0.87
C ARG A 73 4.66 21.60 0.04
N GLU A 74 3.91 21.62 -1.06
CA GLU A 74 3.76 22.73 -1.99
C GLU A 74 2.27 23.03 -2.19
N ALA A 75 1.94 24.18 -2.78
CA ALA A 75 0.55 24.47 -3.08
C ALA A 75 0.03 23.50 -4.15
N ILE A 76 -1.03 22.75 -3.83
CA ILE A 76 -1.60 21.73 -4.72
C ILE A 76 -3.10 21.89 -4.86
N SER A 77 -3.61 21.59 -6.05
CA SER A 77 -5.02 21.30 -6.28
C SER A 77 -5.15 19.83 -6.59
N ALA A 78 -5.97 19.13 -5.80
CA ALA A 78 -6.07 17.68 -5.82
C ALA A 78 -7.53 17.25 -5.75
N THR A 79 -7.80 16.05 -6.26
CA THR A 79 -9.07 15.37 -6.02
C THR A 79 -8.77 14.10 -5.23
N TYR A 80 -9.43 13.91 -4.09
CA TYR A 80 -9.27 12.70 -3.30
C TYR A 80 -10.44 11.75 -3.48
N ALA A 81 -10.20 10.47 -3.26
CA ALA A 81 -11.22 9.45 -3.15
C ALA A 81 -10.86 8.50 -1.99
N LEU A 82 -11.69 8.53 -0.96
CA LEU A 82 -11.71 7.65 0.19
C LEU A 82 -12.81 6.60 -0.02
N LYS A 83 -12.41 5.33 -0.01
CA LYS A 83 -13.32 4.19 -0.03
C LYS A 83 -13.14 3.39 1.23
N VAL A 84 -14.26 3.09 1.88
CA VAL A 84 -14.29 2.19 3.03
C VAL A 84 -15.40 1.19 2.84
N ARG A 85 -15.10 -0.08 3.10
CA ARG A 85 -16.04 -1.20 3.09
C ARG A 85 -15.88 -1.96 4.38
N GLY A 86 -16.99 -2.43 4.93
CA GLY A 86 -16.99 -3.21 6.15
C GLY A 86 -18.38 -3.78 6.41
N PRO A 87 -18.54 -4.56 7.49
CA PRO A 87 -19.82 -5.14 7.86
C PRO A 87 -20.86 -4.03 8.13
N GLY A 88 -21.85 -3.90 7.25
CA GLY A 88 -22.92 -2.91 7.37
C GLY A 88 -22.50 -1.47 7.05
N VAL A 89 -21.30 -1.25 6.51
CA VAL A 89 -20.79 0.08 6.17
C VAL A 89 -20.22 0.11 4.75
N SER A 90 -20.55 1.16 4.02
CA SER A 90 -19.94 1.46 2.72
C SER A 90 -19.86 2.97 2.57
N ILE A 91 -18.63 3.47 2.44
CA ILE A 91 -18.32 4.89 2.33
C ILE A 91 -17.56 5.08 1.03
N ASP A 92 -18.05 5.99 0.19
CA ASP A 92 -17.36 6.47 -1.00
C ASP A 92 -17.39 7.98 -0.93
N GLN A 93 -16.34 8.56 -0.38
CA GLN A 93 -16.19 10.01 -0.29
C GLN A 93 -15.12 10.45 -1.24
N GLY A 94 -15.42 11.46 -2.02
CA GLY A 94 -14.44 12.11 -2.85
C GLY A 94 -14.78 13.57 -2.98
N GLY A 95 -13.78 14.35 -3.30
CA GLY A 95 -13.95 15.78 -3.46
C GLY A 95 -12.69 16.43 -3.96
N ASP A 96 -12.88 17.61 -4.52
CA ASP A 96 -11.80 18.51 -4.88
C ASP A 96 -11.34 19.25 -3.63
N LEU A 97 -10.04 19.43 -3.53
CA LEU A 97 -9.40 20.12 -2.44
C LEU A 97 -8.25 20.97 -2.99
N SER A 98 -7.92 22.03 -2.30
CA SER A 98 -6.73 22.82 -2.60
C SER A 98 -6.06 23.19 -1.29
N LEU A 99 -4.76 22.97 -1.22
CA LEU A 99 -3.95 23.20 -0.03
C LEU A 99 -2.84 24.17 -0.36
N ALA A 100 -2.54 25.06 0.58
CA ALA A 100 -1.34 25.87 0.52
C ALA A 100 -0.09 25.05 0.87
N ALA A 101 1.09 25.56 0.50
CA ALA A 101 2.35 24.93 0.86
C ALA A 101 2.51 24.86 2.39
N GLY A 102 2.83 23.67 2.90
CA GLY A 102 2.96 23.41 4.35
C GLY A 102 1.64 23.18 5.08
N GLU A 103 0.50 23.25 4.40
CA GLU A 103 -0.80 23.05 5.01
C GLU A 103 -1.07 21.55 5.25
N THR A 104 -1.68 21.25 6.39
CA THR A 104 -2.17 19.89 6.70
C THR A 104 -3.66 19.97 6.90
N THR A 105 -4.40 19.07 6.25
CA THR A 105 -5.84 18.96 6.39
C THR A 105 -6.25 17.51 6.63
N THR A 106 -7.43 17.37 7.24
CA THR A 106 -8.12 16.09 7.35
C THR A 106 -9.18 16.03 6.24
N LEU A 107 -8.97 15.14 5.28
CA LEU A 107 -9.86 14.96 4.12
C LEU A 107 -11.21 14.35 4.52
N GLY A 108 -11.21 13.52 5.56
CA GLY A 108 -12.40 12.87 6.07
C GLY A 108 -12.13 12.15 7.38
N GLN A 109 -13.14 12.13 8.24
CA GLN A 109 -13.16 11.36 9.48
C GLN A 109 -14.43 10.51 9.50
N ALA A 110 -14.29 9.24 9.88
CA ALA A 110 -15.43 8.34 10.03
C ALA A 110 -15.22 7.45 11.26
N SER A 111 -16.27 7.28 12.06
CA SER A 111 -16.31 6.27 13.11
C SER A 111 -17.17 5.12 12.65
N ILE A 112 -16.60 3.92 12.67
CA ILE A 112 -17.20 2.73 12.10
C ILE A 112 -17.26 1.67 13.19
N SER A 113 -18.39 0.97 13.29
CA SER A 113 -18.50 -0.18 14.19
C SER A 113 -17.68 -1.36 13.66
N GLY A 114 -16.88 -1.99 14.52
CA GLY A 114 -16.01 -3.11 14.14
C GLY A 114 -14.52 -2.84 14.36
N THR A 115 -13.70 -3.84 14.07
CA THR A 115 -12.23 -3.80 14.18
C THR A 115 -11.60 -3.38 12.85
N ALA A 116 -10.43 -2.74 12.87
CA ALA A 116 -9.71 -2.32 11.67
C ALA A 116 -9.48 -3.48 10.68
N ASP A 117 -9.13 -4.67 11.18
CA ASP A 117 -8.98 -5.92 10.40
C ASP A 117 -10.23 -6.32 9.60
N SER A 118 -11.41 -5.89 10.02
CA SER A 118 -12.68 -6.20 9.34
C SER A 118 -13.08 -5.15 8.30
N LEU A 119 -12.26 -4.11 8.12
CA LEU A 119 -12.49 -2.99 7.22
C LEU A 119 -11.51 -3.05 6.05
N ASP A 120 -12.03 -2.90 4.84
CA ASP A 120 -11.24 -2.60 3.66
C ASP A 120 -11.29 -1.09 3.43
N ALA A 121 -10.17 -0.41 3.67
CA ALA A 121 -10.08 1.04 3.58
C ALA A 121 -8.95 1.44 2.62
N SER A 122 -9.30 2.28 1.64
CA SER A 122 -8.38 2.75 0.60
C SER A 122 -8.52 4.24 0.41
N LEU A 123 -7.40 4.97 0.41
CA LEU A 123 -7.35 6.39 0.13
C LEU A 123 -6.46 6.64 -1.09
N THR A 124 -7.01 7.36 -2.06
CA THR A 124 -6.29 7.79 -3.26
C THR A 124 -6.40 9.30 -3.44
N VAL A 125 -5.32 9.91 -3.90
CA VAL A 125 -5.24 11.36 -4.16
C VAL A 125 -4.71 11.57 -5.57
N THR A 126 -5.42 12.37 -6.37
CA THR A 126 -5.05 12.68 -7.74
C THR A 126 -4.62 14.13 -7.84
N VAL A 127 -3.39 14.37 -8.31
CA VAL A 127 -2.80 15.70 -8.51
C VAL A 127 -2.25 15.80 -9.91
N GLY A 128 -2.67 16.81 -10.67
CA GLY A 128 -2.18 17.02 -12.04
C GLY A 128 -2.37 15.79 -12.95
N GLY A 129 -3.47 15.05 -12.78
CA GLY A 129 -3.77 13.82 -13.54
C GLY A 129 -3.01 12.57 -13.07
N ARG A 130 -2.20 12.64 -12.01
CA ARG A 130 -1.47 11.50 -11.44
C ARG A 130 -2.12 11.06 -10.13
N THR A 131 -2.47 9.79 -10.03
CA THR A 131 -3.08 9.20 -8.82
C THR A 131 -2.02 8.56 -7.93
N TYR A 132 -2.11 8.83 -6.63
CA TYR A 132 -1.23 8.32 -5.59
C TYR A 132 -2.07 7.58 -4.55
N GLY A 133 -1.64 6.37 -4.18
CA GLY A 133 -2.24 5.62 -3.08
C GLY A 133 -1.61 6.03 -1.75
N CYS A 134 -2.44 6.24 -0.73
CA CYS A 134 -1.98 6.59 0.61
C CYS A 134 -1.91 5.32 1.48
N PRO A 135 -0.82 5.13 2.25
CA PRO A 135 -0.69 3.98 3.11
C PRO A 135 -1.70 4.03 4.25
N LEU A 136 -2.32 2.88 4.54
CA LEU A 136 -3.06 2.66 5.78
C LEU A 136 -2.05 2.47 6.91
N GLN A 137 -2.24 3.22 7.99
CA GLN A 137 -1.47 3.14 9.23
C GLN A 137 -2.42 2.69 10.32
N GLU A 138 -2.19 1.47 10.80
CA GLU A 138 -2.88 0.91 11.95
C GLU A 138 -2.05 1.21 13.20
N MET A 139 -2.70 1.74 14.24
CA MET A 139 -2.07 2.14 15.50
C MET A 139 -2.45 1.23 16.66
#